data_AF-A0A4R2STE7-F1
#
_entry.id   AF-A0A4R2STE7-F1
#
_cell.length_a   1.000
_cell.length_b   1.000
_cell.length_c   1.000
_cell.angle_alpha   90.00
_cell.angle_beta   90.00
_cell.angle_gamma   90.00
#
_symmetry.space_group_name_H-M   'P 1'
#
loop_
_entity.id
_entity.type
_entity.pdbx_description
1 polymer ?
#
loop_
_entity_poly.entity_id
_entity_poly.type
_entity_poly.pdbx_seq_one_letter_code
_entity_poly.pdbx_strand_id
1 'polypeptide(L)'
;MQTERVTFLTTPDHKAALDAFAANSGMSVGRVVREATTRYIAAPASRDEEAALAFLAPEIEAAVDDMKMSIQSMRENIARTCAVVDAVLAGERP
;
A
#
# COMPACT_ATOMS: atom_id res chain seq x y z
N MET A 1 -2.77 -33.44 -11.74
CA MET A 1 -3.21 -32.10 -12.16
C MET A 1 -3.51 -32.17 -13.65
N GLN A 2 -4.77 -32.03 -14.07
CA GLN A 2 -5.10 -31.77 -15.46
C GLN A 2 -5.03 -30.25 -15.65
N THR A 3 -4.12 -29.78 -16.49
CA THR A 3 -4.02 -28.36 -16.84
C THR A 3 -4.49 -28.21 -18.28
N GLU A 4 -5.60 -27.52 -18.47
CA GLU A 4 -6.08 -27.15 -19.80
C GLU A 4 -5.31 -25.95 -20.36
N ARG A 5 -5.04 -25.97 -21.67
CA ARG A 5 -4.38 -24.84 -22.36
C ARG A 5 -5.44 -23.88 -22.88
N VAL A 6 -5.37 -22.63 -22.44
CA VAL A 6 -6.26 -21.55 -22.88
C VAL A 6 -5.47 -20.57 -23.75
N THR A 7 -6.03 -20.21 -24.90
CA THR A 7 -5.55 -19.12 -25.75
C THR A 7 -6.60 -18.01 -25.73
N PHE A 8 -6.19 -16.77 -25.45
CA PHE A 8 -7.05 -15.61 -25.56
C PHE A 8 -6.45 -14.62 -26.56
N LEU A 9 -7.32 -13.87 -27.23
CA LEU A 9 -6.92 -12.81 -28.16
C LEU A 9 -6.81 -11.50 -27.39
N THR A 10 -5.76 -10.74 -27.67
CA THR A 10 -5.52 -9.43 -27.09
C THR A 10 -4.79 -8.55 -28.10
N THR A 11 -4.73 -7.25 -27.86
CA THR A 11 -3.93 -6.33 -28.67
C THR A 11 -2.44 -6.55 -28.41
N PRO A 12 -1.55 -6.24 -29.38
CA PRO A 12 -0.10 -6.28 -29.19
C PRO A 12 0.36 -5.48 -27.96
N ASP A 13 -0.20 -4.29 -27.77
CA ASP A 13 0.16 -3.39 -26.66
C ASP A 13 -0.18 -4.01 -25.30
N HIS A 14 -1.36 -4.60 -25.15
CA HIS A 14 -1.75 -5.28 -23.92
C HIS A 14 -0.88 -6.51 -23.65
N LYS A 15 -0.48 -7.24 -24.69
CA LYS A 15 0.46 -8.36 -24.54
C LYS A 15 1.81 -7.86 -24.01
N ALA A 16 2.36 -6.80 -24.60
CA ALA A 16 3.63 -6.22 -24.15
C ALA A 16 3.57 -5.72 -22.71
N ALA A 17 2.46 -5.06 -22.33
CA ALA A 17 2.24 -4.62 -20.95
C ALA A 17 2.17 -5.80 -19.97
N LEU A 18 1.48 -6.89 -20.35
CA LEU A 18 1.39 -8.10 -19.54
C LEU A 18 2.74 -8.80 -19.38
N ASP A 19 3.52 -8.89 -20.46
CA ASP A 19 4.88 -9.45 -20.46
C ASP A 19 5.80 -8.64 -19.53
N ALA A 20 5.75 -7.31 -19.61
CA ALA A 20 6.52 -6.42 -18.73
C ALA A 20 6.11 -6.55 -17.26
N PHE A 21 4.81 -6.59 -16.97
CA PHE A 21 4.30 -6.78 -15.62
C PHE A 21 4.74 -8.12 -15.01
N ALA A 22 4.65 -9.20 -15.78
CA ALA A 22 5.06 -10.53 -15.35
C ALA A 22 6.56 -10.58 -15.04
N ALA A 23 7.39 -9.99 -15.91
CA ALA A 23 8.83 -9.89 -15.71
C ALA A 23 9.19 -9.10 -14.45
N ASN A 24 8.57 -7.93 -14.24
CA ASN A 24 8.82 -7.09 -13.06
C ASN A 24 8.37 -7.76 -11.75
N SER A 25 7.35 -8.62 -11.81
CA SER A 25 6.79 -9.32 -10.65
C SER A 25 7.48 -10.66 -10.37
N GLY A 26 8.46 -11.07 -11.18
CA GLY A 26 9.13 -12.38 -11.07
C GLY A 26 8.19 -13.57 -11.34
N MET A 27 7.13 -13.36 -12.13
CA MET A 27 6.12 -14.37 -12.43
C MET A 27 6.09 -14.70 -13.92
N SER A 28 5.59 -15.88 -14.28
CA SER A 28 5.23 -16.16 -15.68
C SER A 28 3.90 -15.51 -16.03
N VAL A 29 3.73 -15.11 -17.29
CA VAL A 29 2.46 -14.56 -17.81
C VAL A 29 1.28 -15.48 -17.50
N GLY A 30 1.44 -16.79 -17.70
CA GLY A 30 0.40 -17.77 -17.37
C GLY A 30 0.04 -17.80 -15.89
N ARG A 31 1.00 -17.58 -14.99
CA ARG A 31 0.73 -17.46 -13.55
C ARG A 31 -0.05 -16.19 -13.25
N VAL A 32 0.35 -15.05 -13.81
CA VAL A 32 -0.35 -13.77 -13.66
C VAL A 32 -1.81 -13.91 -14.10
N VAL A 33 -2.04 -14.45 -15.29
CA VAL A 33 -3.41 -14.63 -15.82
C VAL A 33 -4.21 -15.59 -14.94
N ARG A 34 -3.63 -16.71 -14.50
CA ARG A 34 -4.34 -17.66 -13.63
C ARG A 34 -4.72 -17.03 -12.29
N GLU A 35 -3.82 -16.29 -11.66
CA GLU A 35 -4.11 -15.60 -10.39
C GLU A 35 -5.18 -14.52 -10.58
N ALA A 36 -5.06 -13.70 -11.63
CA ALA A 36 -6.04 -12.67 -11.94
C ALA A 36 -7.44 -13.26 -12.20
N THR A 37 -7.54 -14.32 -13.01
CA THR A 37 -8.80 -15.01 -13.28
C THR A 37 -9.38 -15.65 -12.01
N THR A 38 -8.53 -16.25 -11.17
CA THR A 38 -8.99 -16.83 -9.90
C THR A 38 -9.58 -15.76 -9.00
N ARG A 39 -8.92 -14.60 -8.87
CA ARG A 39 -9.43 -13.46 -8.09
C ARG A 39 -10.75 -12.94 -8.68
N TYR A 40 -10.83 -12.80 -10.00
CA TYR A 40 -12.03 -12.31 -10.68
C TYR A 40 -13.24 -13.25 -10.48
N ILE A 41 -13.03 -14.57 -10.53
CA ILE A 41 -14.09 -15.56 -10.34
C ILE A 41 -14.46 -15.70 -8.86
N ALA A 42 -13.48 -15.64 -7.95
CA ALA A 42 -13.70 -15.78 -6.52
C ALA A 42 -14.22 -14.50 -5.86
N ALA A 43 -14.05 -13.34 -6.49
CA ALA A 43 -14.60 -12.08 -6.00
C ALA A 43 -16.13 -12.11 -6.10
N PRO A 44 -16.87 -11.89 -5.00
CA PRO A 44 -18.31 -11.65 -5.07
C PRO A 44 -18.56 -10.41 -5.92
N ALA A 45 -19.60 -10.45 -6.78
CA ALA A 45 -19.96 -9.33 -7.64
C ALA A 45 -20.10 -8.03 -6.82
N SER A 46 -19.16 -7.10 -7.05
CA SER A 46 -18.78 -6.00 -6.17
C SER A 46 -19.79 -4.85 -6.15
N ARG A 47 -20.92 -5.06 -5.45
CA ARG A 47 -21.71 -3.93 -4.94
C ARG A 47 -21.32 -3.52 -3.52
N ASP A 48 -20.52 -4.33 -2.83
CA ASP A 48 -20.26 -4.21 -1.39
C ASP A 48 -18.85 -3.69 -1.06
N GLU A 49 -17.88 -3.81 -1.97
CA GLU A 49 -16.50 -3.36 -1.73
C GLU A 49 -16.35 -1.83 -1.69
N GLU A 50 -17.03 -1.11 -2.59
CA GLU A 50 -17.04 0.36 -2.58
C GLU A 50 -17.73 0.90 -1.32
N ALA A 51 -18.78 0.21 -0.86
CA ALA A 51 -19.49 0.56 0.38
C ALA A 51 -18.64 0.27 1.63
N ALA A 52 -17.91 -0.85 1.65
CA ALA A 52 -16.97 -1.18 2.70
C ALA A 52 -15.79 -0.18 2.75
N LEU A 53 -15.28 0.23 1.59
CA LEU A 53 -14.20 1.23 1.51
C LEU A 53 -14.69 2.62 1.96
N ALA A 54 -15.89 3.03 1.54
CA ALA A 54 -16.51 4.27 1.98
C ALA A 54 -16.76 4.29 3.49
N PHE A 55 -17.06 3.14 4.10
CA PHE A 55 -17.21 3.02 5.55
C PHE A 55 -15.89 3.18 6.31
N LEU A 56 -14.79 2.66 5.76
CA LEU A 56 -13.47 2.69 6.42
C LEU A 56 -12.71 4.01 6.22
N ALA A 57 -13.00 4.76 5.16
CA ALA A 57 -12.27 5.99 4.82
C ALA A 57 -12.23 7.03 5.97
N PRO A 58 -13.32 7.33 6.69
CA PRO A 58 -13.30 8.30 7.79
C PRO A 58 -12.42 7.85 8.97
N GLU A 59 -12.41 6.55 9.29
CA GLU A 59 -11.56 6.01 10.37
C GLU A 59 -10.08 6.11 10.01
N ILE A 60 -9.73 5.86 8.74
CA ILE A 60 -8.36 6.00 8.24
C ILE A 60 -7.93 7.46 8.27
N GLU A 61 -8.79 8.39 7.84
CA GLU A 61 -8.50 9.83 7.88
C GLU A 61 -8.23 10.30 9.32
N ALA A 62 -9.09 9.91 10.26
CA ALA A 62 -8.91 10.23 11.68
C ALA A 62 -7.59 9.66 12.23
N ALA A 63 -7.28 8.40 11.95
CA ALA A 63 -6.04 7.78 12.39
C ALA A 63 -4.80 8.49 11.81
N VAL A 64 -4.87 8.94 10.55
CA VAL A 64 -3.79 9.70 9.90
C VAL A 64 -3.57 11.05 10.58
N ASP A 65 -4.63 11.76 10.93
CA ASP A 65 -4.52 13.04 11.62
C ASP A 65 -3.98 12.88 13.04
N ASP A 66 -4.40 11.86 13.78
CA ASP A 66 -3.83 11.51 15.09
C ASP A 66 -2.33 11.18 15.00
N MET A 67 -1.91 10.45 13.95
CA MET A 67 -0.50 10.18 13.70
C MET A 67 0.28 11.47 13.43
N LYS A 68 -0.25 12.40 12.62
CA LYS A 68 0.40 13.69 12.36
C LYS A 68 0.59 14.49 13.65
N MET A 69 -0.45 14.57 14.48
CA MET A 69 -0.38 15.27 15.77
C MET A 69 0.65 14.63 16.71
N SER A 70 0.67 13.30 16.78
CA SER A 70 1.63 12.55 17.61
C SER A 70 3.07 12.78 17.16
N ILE A 71 3.33 12.75 15.85
CA ILE A 71 4.65 13.05 15.28
C ILE A 71 5.07 14.49 15.59
N GLN A 72 4.16 15.45 15.47
CA GLN A 72 4.45 16.85 15.74
C GLN A 72 4.82 17.07 17.22
N SER A 73 4.04 16.51 18.15
CA SER A 73 4.34 16.55 19.58
C SER A 73 5.70 15.90 19.91
N MET A 74 6.01 14.77 19.27
CA MET A 74 7.30 14.10 19.42
C MET A 74 8.46 15.00 18.96
N ARG A 75 8.32 15.68 17.82
CA ARG A 75 9.35 16.61 17.31
C ARG A 75 9.61 17.76 18.28
N GLU A 76 8.54 18.35 18.84
CA GLU A 76 8.64 19.44 19.81
C GLU A 76 9.32 19.00 21.11
N ASN A 77 8.97 17.81 21.60
CA ASN A 77 9.59 17.24 22.80
C ASN A 77 11.08 16.93 22.58
N ILE A 78 11.43 16.37 21.42
CA ILE A 78 12.84 16.13 21.06
C ILE A 78 13.60 17.46 21.01
N ALA A 79 13.06 18.46 20.30
CA ALA A 79 13.71 19.76 20.19
C ALA A 79 13.93 20.43 21.56
N ARG A 80 12.92 20.37 22.44
CA ARG A 80 13.04 20.86 23.82
C ARG A 80 14.10 20.10 24.61
N THR A 81 14.13 18.79 24.48
CA THR A 81 15.11 17.94 25.18
C THR A 81 16.53 18.25 24.72
N CYS A 82 16.75 18.37 23.41
CA CYS A 82 18.04 18.79 22.86
C CYS A 82 18.46 20.16 23.40
N ALA A 83 17.55 21.15 23.42
CA ALA A 83 17.86 22.48 23.95
C ALA A 83 18.29 22.45 25.43
N VAL A 84 17.63 21.63 26.25
CA VAL A 84 18.01 21.44 27.66
C VAL A 84 19.39 20.79 27.77
N VAL A 85 19.65 19.74 26.98
CA VAL A 85 20.95 19.07 26.95
C VAL A 85 22.05 20.04 26.53
N ASP A 86 21.84 20.83 25.48
CA ASP A 86 22.80 21.80 24.98
C ASP A 86 23.11 22.88 26.02
N ALA A 87 22.09 23.40 26.73
CA ALA A 87 22.27 24.37 27.81
C ALA A 87 23.12 23.80 28.97
N VAL A 88 22.83 22.57 29.39
CA VAL A 88 23.61 21.87 30.43
C VAL A 88 25.06 21.66 29.98
N LEU A 89 25.28 21.24 28.73
CA LEU A 89 26.61 21.05 28.17
C LEU A 89 27.39 22.36 28.01
N ALA A 90 26.70 23.48 27.76
CA ALA A 90 27.28 24.82 27.73
C ALA A 90 27.62 25.37 29.14
N GLY A 91 27.24 24.67 30.21
CA GLY A 91 27.48 25.08 31.60
C GLY A 91 26.41 26.04 32.15
N GLU A 92 25.31 26.23 31.43
CA GLU A 92 24.13 26.94 31.92
C GLU A 92 23.36 25.97 32.84
N ARG A 93 23.10 26.36 34.10
CA ARG A 93 22.24 25.55 34.96
C ARG A 93 20.79 25.66 34.46
N PRO A 94 20.03 24.55 34.45
CA PRO A 94 18.67 24.53 33.92
C PRO A 94 17.71 25.47 34.66
#